data_AF-A0A5E7RAZ1-F1
#
_entry.id   AF-A0A5E7RAZ1-F1
#
_cell.length_a   1.000
_cell.length_b   1.000
_cell.length_c   1.000
_cell.angle_alpha   90.00
_cell.angle_beta   90.00
_cell.angle_gamma   90.00
#
_symmetry.space_group_name_H-M   'P 1'
#
loop_
_entity.id
_entity.type
_entity.pdbx_description
1 polymer ?
#
loop_
_entity_poly.entity_id
_entity_poly.type
_entity_poly.pdbx_seq_one_letter_code
_entity_poly.pdbx_strand_id
1 'polypeptide(L)'
;MELRTAFAGVLRALRLIRRARYADVSDATHRRKVSALENAQTSITVEQFDELARSLGLDPIAMLTLCIAHRQGEQPLTVIGRALTDVAAFEAEGGMKVLSDQFDADGNLIKRGRGKPLNADNERAVLALKAEGASQQQAAAQLGLALTSVREYWRKS
;
A
#
# COMPACT_ATOMS: atom_id res chain seq x y z
N MET A 1 21.14 -1.60 2.53
CA MET A 1 20.88 -0.16 2.30
C MET A 1 19.39 0.09 2.33
N GLU A 2 18.93 1.15 2.99
CA GLU A 2 17.51 1.52 3.01
C GLU A 2 17.05 2.05 1.65
N LEU A 3 15.77 1.85 1.29
CA LEU A 3 15.21 2.37 0.03
C LEU A 3 15.33 3.90 -0.05
N ARG A 4 15.20 4.59 1.08
CA ARG A 4 15.39 6.04 1.19
C ARG A 4 16.78 6.49 0.77
N THR A 5 17.81 5.74 1.16
CA THR A 5 19.21 6.03 0.76
C THR A 5 19.42 5.77 -0.73
N ALA A 6 18.85 4.68 -1.26
CA ALA A 6 18.91 4.40 -2.69
C ALA A 6 18.22 5.51 -3.52
N PHE A 7 17.03 5.95 -3.08
CA PHE A 7 16.31 7.06 -3.66
C PHE A 7 17.12 8.37 -3.65
N ALA A 8 17.74 8.70 -2.53
CA ALA A 8 18.60 9.87 -2.43
C ALA A 8 19.76 9.85 -3.46
N GLY A 9 20.39 8.69 -3.64
CA GLY A 9 21.43 8.49 -4.65
C GLY A 9 20.90 8.63 -6.08
N VAL A 10 19.77 8.02 -6.41
CA VAL A 10 19.12 8.13 -7.71
C VAL A 10 18.72 9.59 -8.01
N LEU A 11 18.14 10.29 -7.04
CA LEU A 11 17.77 11.69 -7.18
C LEU A 11 18.97 12.58 -7.49
N ARG A 12 20.08 12.40 -6.78
CA ARG A 12 21.35 13.09 -7.07
C ARG A 12 21.86 12.79 -8.48
N ALA A 13 21.87 11.52 -8.87
CA ALA A 13 22.33 11.10 -10.20
C ALA A 13 21.48 11.72 -11.32
N LEU A 14 20.16 11.71 -11.18
CA LEU A 14 19.24 12.32 -12.15
C LEU A 14 19.46 13.82 -12.26
N ARG A 15 19.64 14.53 -11.14
CA ARG A 15 19.92 15.97 -11.15
C ARG A 15 21.25 16.32 -11.82
N LEU A 16 22.28 15.49 -11.64
CA LEU A 16 23.57 15.64 -12.31
C LEU A 16 23.45 15.42 -13.83
N ILE A 17 22.82 14.31 -14.25
CA ILE A 17 22.70 13.93 -15.68
C ILE A 17 21.81 14.92 -16.43
N ARG A 18 20.67 15.30 -15.84
CA ARG A 18 19.73 16.23 -16.47
C ARG A 18 20.23 17.66 -16.45
N ARG A 19 21.45 17.91 -15.93
CA ARG A 19 22.05 19.22 -15.70
C ARG A 19 20.96 20.15 -15.23
N ALA A 20 20.45 19.97 -14.00
CA ALA A 20 19.41 20.81 -13.40
C ALA A 20 19.80 22.30 -13.49
N ARG A 21 19.64 22.87 -14.69
CA ARG A 21 20.03 24.18 -15.13
C ARG A 21 18.72 24.91 -15.08
N TYR A 22 18.59 25.72 -14.04
CA TYR A 22 17.86 26.96 -14.09
C TYR A 22 16.40 26.84 -14.58
N ALA A 23 15.50 26.41 -13.71
CA ALA A 23 14.17 27.02 -13.58
C ALA A 23 13.47 26.44 -12.34
N ASP A 24 12.91 27.35 -11.54
CA ASP A 24 11.73 27.16 -10.70
C ASP A 24 11.83 26.21 -9.51
N VAL A 25 12.66 26.60 -8.55
CA VAL A 25 12.25 26.47 -7.16
C VAL A 25 12.46 27.82 -6.47
N SER A 26 11.57 28.77 -6.75
CA SER A 26 11.55 30.10 -6.13
C SER A 26 11.35 30.03 -4.61
N ASP A 27 10.82 28.92 -4.09
CA ASP A 27 10.55 28.73 -2.66
C ASP A 27 11.72 28.07 -1.90
N ALA A 28 12.22 28.76 -0.86
CA ALA A 28 13.25 28.25 0.05
C ALA A 28 12.83 26.96 0.75
N THR A 29 11.53 26.77 1.00
CA THR A 29 10.97 25.57 1.64
C THR A 29 11.18 24.33 0.77
N HIS A 30 10.91 24.45 -0.52
CA HIS A 30 11.07 23.36 -1.47
C HIS A 30 12.55 23.01 -1.68
N ARG A 31 13.47 24.00 -1.68
CA ARG A 31 14.93 23.74 -1.70
C ARG A 31 15.41 22.94 -0.48
N ARG A 32 14.95 23.28 0.73
CA ARG A 32 15.30 22.52 1.95
C ARG A 32 14.80 21.08 1.87
N LYS A 33 13.57 20.88 1.40
CA LYS A 33 13.00 19.54 1.26
C LYS A 33 13.76 18.69 0.25
N VAL A 34 14.08 19.23 -0.93
CA VAL A 34 14.88 18.52 -1.94
C VAL A 34 16.26 18.16 -1.38
N SER A 35 16.93 19.09 -0.69
CA SER A 35 18.21 18.81 -0.03
C SER A 35 18.09 17.70 1.02
N ALA A 36 17.05 17.71 1.86
CA ALA A 36 16.81 16.66 2.85
C ALA A 36 16.56 15.28 2.18
N LEU A 37 15.84 15.26 1.06
CA LEU A 37 15.62 14.06 0.26
C LEU A 37 16.92 13.54 -0.37
N GLU A 38 17.72 14.43 -0.97
CA GLU A 38 19.04 14.09 -1.52
C GLU A 38 20.02 13.60 -0.45
N ASN A 39 19.82 13.95 0.83
CA ASN A 39 20.65 13.49 1.95
C ASN A 39 20.03 12.31 2.71
N ALA A 40 18.95 11.70 2.20
CA ALA A 40 18.22 10.61 2.86
C ALA A 40 17.76 10.93 4.30
N GLN A 41 17.53 12.22 4.61
CA GLN A 41 17.12 12.70 5.93
C GLN A 41 15.60 12.62 6.13
N THR A 42 14.83 12.63 5.04
CA THR A 42 13.37 12.53 5.07
C THR A 42 12.86 11.56 4.01
N SER A 43 11.66 11.02 4.24
CA SER A 43 10.94 10.19 3.27
C SER A 43 10.02 11.04 2.40
N ILE A 44 9.60 10.49 1.27
CA ILE A 44 8.69 11.14 0.32
C ILE A 44 7.34 10.39 0.29
N THR A 45 6.24 11.11 0.06
CA THR A 45 4.93 10.50 -0.21
C THR A 45 4.88 9.94 -1.63
N VAL A 46 3.89 9.10 -1.95
CA VAL A 46 3.75 8.53 -3.30
C VAL A 46 3.44 9.63 -4.31
N GLU A 47 2.58 10.58 -3.95
CA GLU A 47 2.20 11.72 -4.79
C GLU A 47 3.40 12.60 -5.13
N GLN A 48 4.22 12.93 -4.13
CA GLN A 48 5.42 13.75 -4.33
C GLN A 48 6.50 13.01 -5.11
N PHE A 49 6.57 11.69 -4.98
CA PHE A 49 7.49 10.87 -5.76
C PHE A 49 7.10 10.88 -7.25
N ASP A 50 5.82 10.71 -7.57
CA ASP A 50 5.30 10.79 -8.94
C ASP A 50 5.57 12.16 -9.57
N GLU A 51 5.21 13.24 -8.86
CA GLU A 51 5.45 14.62 -9.31
C GLU A 51 6.94 14.88 -9.57
N LEU A 52 7.81 14.50 -8.62
CA LEU A 52 9.24 14.69 -8.74
C LEU A 52 9.84 13.90 -9.91
N ALA A 53 9.48 12.63 -10.07
CA ALA A 53 9.95 11.81 -11.19
C ALA A 53 9.59 12.46 -12.54
N ARG A 54 8.33 12.87 -12.69
CA ARG A 54 7.83 13.55 -13.91
C ARG A 54 8.55 14.88 -14.15
N SER A 55 8.76 15.69 -13.11
CA SER A 55 9.50 16.95 -13.21
C SER A 55 10.95 16.77 -13.70
N LEU A 56 11.54 15.60 -13.44
CA LEU A 56 12.88 15.21 -13.90
C LEU A 56 12.87 14.51 -15.27
N GLY A 57 11.70 14.47 -15.92
CA GLY A 57 11.51 13.83 -17.23
C GLY A 57 11.73 12.32 -17.18
N LEU A 58 11.32 11.68 -16.09
CA LEU A 58 11.43 10.23 -15.90
C LEU A 58 10.08 9.65 -15.47
N ASP A 59 9.73 8.49 -16.02
CA ASP A 59 8.58 7.73 -15.55
C ASP A 59 8.78 7.30 -14.08
N PRO A 60 7.77 7.43 -13.20
CA PRO A 60 7.89 7.04 -11.79
C PRO A 60 8.28 5.58 -11.58
N ILE A 61 7.78 4.66 -12.40
CA ILE A 61 8.15 3.23 -12.34
C ILE A 61 9.62 3.06 -12.71
N ALA A 62 10.10 3.79 -13.72
CA ALA A 62 11.52 3.79 -14.08
C ALA A 62 12.38 4.34 -12.93
N MET A 63 11.97 5.43 -12.27
CA MET A 63 12.68 5.98 -11.11
C MET A 63 12.72 4.98 -9.94
N LEU A 64 11.59 4.35 -9.62
CA LEU A 64 11.49 3.36 -8.55
C LEU A 64 12.31 2.11 -8.86
N THR A 65 12.33 1.69 -10.12
CA THR A 65 13.17 0.59 -10.61
C THR A 65 14.64 0.89 -10.34
N LEU A 66 15.14 2.07 -10.69
CA LEU A 66 16.53 2.46 -10.40
C LEU A 66 16.84 2.40 -8.90
N CYS A 67 15.90 2.82 -8.05
CA CYS A 67 16.05 2.78 -6.60
C CYS A 67 16.14 1.33 -6.09
N ILE A 68 15.24 0.45 -6.54
CA ILE A 68 15.21 -0.96 -6.12
C ILE A 68 16.45 -1.70 -6.64
N ALA A 69 16.80 -1.51 -7.91
CA ALA A 69 17.96 -2.10 -8.56
C ALA A 69 19.25 -1.71 -7.82
N HIS A 70 19.46 -0.42 -7.54
CA HIS A 70 20.63 0.04 -6.80
C HIS A 70 20.65 -0.48 -5.35
N ARG A 71 19.49 -0.57 -4.69
CA ARG A 71 19.38 -1.15 -3.34
C ARG A 71 19.78 -2.62 -3.30
N GLN A 72 19.42 -3.38 -4.32
CA GLN A 72 19.63 -4.82 -4.40
C GLN A 72 20.93 -5.21 -5.11
N GLY A 73 21.62 -4.27 -5.75
CA GLY A 73 22.78 -4.56 -6.59
C GLY A 73 22.40 -5.29 -7.88
N GLU A 74 21.17 -5.11 -8.35
CA GLU A 74 20.62 -5.76 -9.55
C GLU A 74 20.64 -4.83 -10.77
N GLN A 75 20.52 -5.40 -11.96
CA GLN A 75 20.30 -4.62 -13.18
C GLN A 75 18.85 -4.09 -13.22
N PRO A 76 18.60 -2.82 -13.61
CA PRO A 76 17.24 -2.26 -13.68
C PRO A 76 16.26 -3.09 -14.51
N LEU A 77 16.71 -3.66 -15.63
CA LEU A 77 15.86 -4.50 -16.48
C LEU A 77 15.45 -5.81 -15.80
N THR A 78 16.29 -6.38 -14.93
CA THR A 78 15.94 -7.56 -14.12
C THR A 78 14.81 -7.23 -13.15
N VAL A 79 14.87 -6.06 -12.52
CA VAL A 79 13.83 -5.59 -11.59
C VAL A 79 12.50 -5.38 -12.32
N ILE A 80 12.51 -4.76 -13.50
CA ILE A 80 11.31 -4.60 -14.33
C ILE A 80 10.74 -5.97 -14.74
N GLY A 81 11.60 -6.90 -15.17
CA GLY A 81 11.17 -8.25 -15.54
C GLY A 81 10.44 -8.97 -14.41
N ARG A 82 10.97 -8.88 -13.17
CA ARG A 82 10.30 -9.43 -11.99
C ARG A 82 8.95 -8.76 -11.71
N ALA A 83 8.90 -7.42 -11.78
CA ALA A 83 7.65 -6.67 -11.58
C ALA A 83 6.58 -7.07 -12.61
N LEU A 84 6.97 -7.31 -13.86
CA LEU A 84 6.05 -7.79 -14.90
C LEU A 84 5.47 -9.17 -14.55
N THR A 85 6.32 -10.10 -14.08
CA THR A 85 5.87 -11.41 -13.63
C THR A 85 4.90 -11.32 -12.45
N ASP A 86 5.21 -10.47 -11.46
CA ASP A 86 4.35 -10.28 -10.28
C ASP A 86 2.98 -9.69 -10.66
N VAL A 87 2.95 -8.72 -11.59
CA VAL A 87 1.70 -8.15 -12.12
C VAL A 87 0.91 -9.22 -12.88
N ALA A 88 1.54 -9.99 -13.76
CA ALA A 88 0.85 -11.06 -14.50
C ALA A 88 0.29 -12.14 -13.57
N ALA A 89 1.02 -12.51 -12.52
CA ALA A 89 0.53 -13.44 -11.50
C ALA A 89 -0.68 -12.88 -10.75
N PHE A 90 -0.61 -11.61 -10.33
CA PHE A 90 -1.73 -10.92 -9.69
C PHE A 90 -2.97 -10.87 -10.59
N GLU A 91 -2.80 -10.60 -11.89
CA GLU A 91 -3.89 -10.66 -12.87
C GLU A 91 -4.49 -12.07 -12.99
N ALA A 92 -3.65 -13.10 -13.09
CA ALA A 92 -4.06 -14.49 -13.20
C ALA A 92 -4.85 -15.00 -11.97
N GLU A 93 -4.56 -14.45 -10.79
CA GLU A 93 -5.30 -14.72 -9.55
C GLU A 93 -6.65 -13.97 -9.48
N GLY A 94 -7.04 -13.25 -10.53
CA GLY A 94 -8.23 -12.41 -10.55
C GLY A 94 -8.07 -11.10 -9.78
N GLY A 95 -6.82 -10.73 -9.44
CA GLY A 95 -6.49 -9.57 -8.63
C GLY A 95 -7.02 -8.25 -9.18
N MET A 96 -7.12 -8.10 -10.51
CA MET A 96 -7.69 -6.88 -11.12
C MET A 96 -9.15 -6.66 -10.77
N LYS A 97 -9.94 -7.74 -10.69
CA LYS A 97 -11.33 -7.64 -10.25
C LYS A 97 -11.36 -7.20 -8.78
N VAL A 98 -10.59 -7.86 -7.92
CA VAL A 98 -10.54 -7.56 -6.49
C VAL A 98 -10.06 -6.12 -6.23
N LEU A 99 -9.09 -5.64 -7.02
CA LEU A 99 -8.59 -4.27 -6.98
C LEU A 99 -9.69 -3.29 -7.38
N SER A 100 -10.39 -3.54 -8.49
CA SER A 100 -11.52 -2.70 -8.92
C SER A 100 -12.63 -2.67 -7.88
N ASP A 101 -12.92 -3.78 -7.21
CA ASP A 101 -13.94 -3.89 -6.17
C ASP A 101 -13.58 -3.07 -4.90
N GLN A 102 -12.37 -2.51 -4.79
CA GLN A 102 -12.00 -1.58 -3.70
C GLN A 102 -12.46 -0.14 -3.94
N PHE A 103 -12.95 0.18 -5.15
CA PHE A 103 -13.34 1.53 -5.55
C PHE A 103 -14.81 1.58 -5.99
N ASP A 104 -15.47 2.70 -5.75
CA ASP A 104 -16.82 2.93 -6.28
C ASP A 104 -16.78 3.35 -7.77
N ALA A 105 -17.96 3.55 -8.36
CA ALA A 105 -18.08 3.95 -9.77
C ALA A 105 -17.44 5.32 -10.08
N ASP A 106 -17.24 6.16 -9.07
CA ASP A 106 -16.61 7.48 -9.17
C ASP A 106 -15.10 7.42 -8.90
N GLY A 107 -14.56 6.23 -8.61
CA GLY A 107 -13.14 6.01 -8.34
C GLY A 107 -12.71 6.34 -6.91
N ASN A 108 -13.64 6.58 -5.98
CA ASN A 108 -13.28 6.79 -4.58
C ASN A 108 -12.99 5.46 -3.89
N LEU A 109 -12.00 5.46 -3.00
CA LEU A 109 -11.71 4.29 -2.18
C LEU A 109 -12.89 3.99 -1.26
N ILE A 110 -13.47 2.79 -1.41
CA ILE A 110 -14.57 2.33 -0.58
C ILE A 110 -14.06 2.22 0.85
N LYS A 111 -14.72 2.91 1.78
CA LYS A 111 -14.42 2.77 3.22
C LYS A 111 -14.58 1.30 3.59
N ARG A 112 -13.51 0.69 4.08
CA ARG A 112 -13.59 -0.64 4.70
C ARG A 112 -14.69 -0.58 5.76
N GLY A 113 -15.65 -1.50 5.67
CA GLY A 113 -16.64 -1.68 6.74
C GLY A 113 -15.93 -1.81 8.09
N ARG A 114 -16.50 -1.23 9.15
CA ARG A 114 -15.96 -1.43 10.50
C ARG A 114 -15.97 -2.93 10.80
N GLY A 115 -14.78 -3.49 10.96
CA GLY A 115 -14.57 -4.93 11.11
C GLY A 115 -14.37 -5.60 9.76
N LYS A 116 -13.23 -6.31 9.64
CA LYS A 116 -13.19 -7.58 8.89
C LYS A 116 -14.53 -8.29 9.16
N PRO A 117 -15.29 -8.77 8.16
CA PRO A 117 -16.61 -9.31 8.41
C PRO A 117 -16.46 -10.35 9.53
N LEU A 118 -17.09 -10.03 10.66
CA LEU A 118 -17.38 -10.96 11.74
C LEU A 118 -17.90 -12.19 10.99
N ASN A 119 -17.12 -13.29 10.96
CA ASN A 119 -17.32 -14.41 10.05
C ASN A 119 -18.83 -14.72 9.98
N ALA A 120 -19.45 -14.51 8.81
CA ALA A 120 -20.90 -14.54 8.68
C ALA A 120 -21.47 -15.90 9.10
N ASP A 121 -20.67 -16.96 9.01
CA ASP A 121 -21.00 -18.30 9.49
C ASP A 121 -21.01 -18.35 11.02
N ASN A 122 -20.00 -17.74 11.66
CA ASN A 122 -19.95 -17.62 13.12
C ASN A 122 -21.09 -16.75 13.65
N GLU A 123 -21.44 -15.65 12.96
CA GLU A 123 -22.59 -14.82 13.32
C GLU A 123 -23.90 -15.59 13.28
N ARG A 124 -24.16 -16.28 12.16
CA ARG A 124 -25.36 -17.11 11.99
C ARG A 124 -25.42 -18.24 13.02
N ALA A 125 -24.30 -18.93 13.24
CA ALA A 125 -24.23 -20.02 14.21
C ALA A 125 -24.46 -19.54 15.65
N VAL A 126 -23.89 -18.39 16.04
CA VAL A 126 -24.12 -17.79 17.36
C VAL A 126 -25.59 -17.38 17.53
N LEU A 127 -26.20 -16.77 16.51
CA LEU A 127 -27.60 -16.34 16.57
C LEU A 127 -28.58 -17.52 16.56
N ALA A 128 -28.26 -18.62 15.86
CA ALA A 128 -29.05 -19.85 15.91
C ALA A 128 -29.03 -20.46 17.31
N LEU A 129 -27.86 -20.59 17.94
CA LEU A 129 -27.75 -21.06 19.33
C LEU A 129 -28.46 -20.14 20.32
N LYS A 130 -28.44 -18.82 20.10
CA LYS A 130 -29.21 -17.84 20.88
C LYS A 130 -30.72 -18.10 20.76
N ALA A 131 -31.22 -18.35 19.55
CA ALA A 131 -32.62 -18.65 19.30
C ALA A 131 -33.05 -20.00 19.91
N GLU A 132 -32.13 -20.97 19.99
CA GLU A 132 -32.32 -22.26 20.67
C GLU A 132 -32.24 -22.17 22.20
N GLY A 133 -32.01 -20.98 22.76
CA GLY A 133 -31.99 -20.73 24.20
C GLY A 133 -30.64 -21.00 24.88
N ALA A 134 -29.58 -21.21 24.11
CA ALA A 134 -28.23 -21.35 24.67
C ALA A 134 -27.76 -20.03 25.33
N SER A 135 -26.93 -20.16 26.36
CA SER A 135 -26.21 -19.02 26.93
C SER A 135 -24.98 -18.66 26.08
N GLN A 136 -24.48 -17.43 26.22
CA GLN A 136 -23.25 -16.97 25.55
C GLN A 136 -22.04 -17.86 25.85
N GLN A 137 -21.95 -18.43 27.07
CA GLN A 137 -20.86 -19.33 27.45
C GLN A 137 -20.97 -20.68 26.73
N GLN A 138 -22.18 -21.23 26.60
CA GLN A 138 -22.43 -22.47 25.87
C GLN A 138 -22.14 -22.29 24.37
N ALA A 139 -22.58 -21.19 23.77
CA ALA A 139 -22.30 -20.89 22.37
C ALA A 139 -20.79 -20.71 22.10
N ALA A 140 -20.06 -20.05 23.02
CA ALA A 140 -18.60 -19.93 22.91
C ALA A 140 -17.89 -21.29 22.97
N ALA A 141 -18.30 -22.15 23.91
CA ALA A 141 -17.74 -23.49 24.04
C ALA A 141 -18.08 -24.38 22.83
N GLN A 142 -19.33 -24.36 22.37
CA GLN A 142 -19.81 -25.22 21.29
C GLN A 142 -19.25 -24.84 19.91
N LEU A 143 -19.04 -23.54 19.67
CA LEU A 143 -18.50 -23.03 18.41
C LEU A 143 -16.98 -22.83 18.43
N GLY A 144 -16.32 -23.07 19.57
CA GLY A 144 -14.88 -22.82 19.73
C GLY A 144 -14.50 -21.34 19.55
N LEU A 145 -15.42 -20.42 19.87
CA LEU A 145 -15.22 -18.98 19.70
C LEU A 145 -14.84 -18.32 21.01
N ALA A 146 -14.02 -17.27 20.94
CA ALA A 146 -13.78 -16.41 22.08
C ALA A 146 -15.09 -15.77 22.57
N LEU A 147 -15.28 -15.71 23.90
CA LEU A 147 -16.50 -15.17 24.50
C LEU A 147 -16.75 -13.71 24.11
N THR A 148 -15.70 -12.94 23.86
CA THR A 148 -15.77 -11.56 23.36
C THR A 148 -16.42 -11.51 21.98
N SER A 149 -16.00 -12.38 21.05
CA SER A 149 -16.60 -12.49 19.72
C SER A 149 -18.07 -12.91 19.81
N VAL A 150 -18.39 -13.92 20.64
CA VAL A 150 -19.79 -14.34 20.87
C VAL A 150 -20.63 -13.18 21.38
N ARG A 151 -20.14 -12.39 22.35
CA ARG A 151 -20.84 -11.21 22.87
C ARG A 151 -21.10 -10.14 21.81
N GLU A 152 -20.15 -9.93 20.90
CA GLU A 152 -20.33 -9.01 19.78
C GLU A 152 -21.43 -9.50 18.82
N TYR A 153 -21.41 -10.78 18.42
CA TYR A 153 -22.47 -11.38 17.62
C TYR A 153 -23.83 -11.35 18.34
N TRP A 154 -23.86 -11.62 19.65
CA TRP A 154 -25.09 -11.71 20.45
C TRP A 154 -25.89 -10.39 20.50
N ARG A 155 -25.20 -9.26 20.35
CA ARG A 155 -25.77 -7.90 20.36
C ARG A 155 -26.39 -7.48 19.03
N LYS A 156 -26.13 -8.23 17.96
CA LYS A 156 -26.66 -7.93 16.62
C LYS A 156 -28.07 -8.49 16.37
N SER A 157 -28.68 -9.09 17.39
CA SER A 157 -30.08 -9.55 17.41
C SER A 157 -30.92 -8.70 18.34
#